data_AF-A0A4Q2YV68-F1
#
_entry.id   AF-A0A4Q2YV68-F1
#
_cell.length_a   1.000
_cell.length_b   1.000
_cell.length_c   1.000
_cell.angle_alpha   90.00
_cell.angle_beta   90.00
_cell.angle_gamma   90.00
#
_symmetry.space_group_name_H-M   'P 1'
#
loop_
_entity.id
_entity.type
_entity.pdbx_description
1 polymer ?
#
loop_
_entity_poly.entity_id
_entity_poly.type
_entity_poly.pdbx_seq_one_letter_code
_entity_poly.pdbx_strand_id
1 'polypeptide(L)'
;MSVTYVDAIREAQEKLLRDDPRVFLYGQDISKFGGAFKATKGLAEAFPGRVLDSPISEDAMIGMAVGAAIEGMRPIIEMQFADFSSIAFNQIVNQAATHFYRTGVPVPLTVRLPSGGTPGSGPFHSQSMEALYAHYPGLVVVTPATVSDAYHMLLDSVALDDPVVYCEHKFLYRWLKSPRINGDQLPIGKARITRPGKHATVVAYSAMVHEA
;
A
#
# COMPACT_ATOMS: atom_id res chain seq x y z
N MET A 1 -1.09 -17.17 18.69
CA MET A 1 -0.28 -17.09 17.45
C MET A 1 0.11 -15.65 17.25
N SER A 2 1.33 -15.36 16.80
CA SER A 2 1.76 -14.01 16.45
C SER A 2 1.34 -13.65 15.02
N VAL A 3 0.88 -12.42 14.80
CA VAL A 3 0.53 -11.85 13.49
C VAL A 3 1.78 -11.23 12.88
N THR A 4 2.11 -11.59 11.64
CA THR A 4 3.21 -10.95 10.89
C THR A 4 2.75 -9.65 10.21
N TYR A 5 3.69 -8.82 9.78
CA TYR A 5 3.37 -7.60 9.02
C TYR A 5 2.60 -7.90 7.71
N VAL A 6 2.93 -8.99 7.00
CA VAL A 6 2.17 -9.39 5.80
C VAL A 6 0.79 -9.97 6.14
N ASP A 7 0.65 -10.68 7.27
CA ASP A 7 -0.66 -11.15 7.73
C ASP A 7 -1.58 -9.96 8.01
N ALA A 8 -1.06 -8.89 8.60
CA ALA A 8 -1.82 -7.68 8.87
C ALA A 8 -2.33 -6.98 7.59
N ILE A 9 -1.49 -6.88 6.56
CA ILE A 9 -1.90 -6.35 5.25
C ILE A 9 -2.99 -7.24 4.61
N ARG A 10 -2.84 -8.56 4.72
CA ARG A 10 -3.81 -9.53 4.19
C ARG A 10 -5.16 -9.45 4.92
N GLU A 11 -5.14 -9.33 6.25
CA GLU A 11 -6.33 -9.16 7.08
C GLU A 11 -7.03 -7.81 6.83
N ALA A 12 -6.28 -6.73 6.62
CA ALA A 12 -6.84 -5.42 6.25
C ALA A 12 -7.58 -5.50 4.91
N GLN A 13 -6.99 -6.12 3.88
CA GLN A 13 -7.64 -6.32 2.58
C GLN A 13 -8.89 -7.20 2.69
N GLU A 14 -8.85 -8.28 3.48
CA GLU A 14 -10.05 -9.09 3.75
C GLU A 14 -11.19 -8.27 4.36
N LYS A 15 -10.88 -7.45 5.37
CA LYS A 15 -11.87 -6.57 6.00
C LYS A 15 -12.46 -5.59 4.99
N LEU A 16 -11.62 -4.93 4.19
CA LEU A 16 -12.07 -3.95 3.19
C LEU A 16 -12.96 -4.58 2.12
N LEU A 17 -12.60 -5.77 1.63
CA LEU A 17 -13.43 -6.52 0.67
C LEU A 17 -14.79 -6.93 1.26
N ARG A 18 -14.81 -7.29 2.55
CA ARG A 18 -16.01 -7.71 3.27
C ARG A 18 -16.96 -6.54 3.55
N ASP A 19 -16.41 -5.40 3.93
CA ASP A 19 -17.19 -4.29 4.47
C ASP A 19 -17.66 -3.30 3.40
N ASP A 20 -16.95 -3.19 2.28
CA ASP A 20 -17.29 -2.25 1.21
C ASP A 20 -17.40 -2.96 -0.16
N PRO A 21 -18.60 -3.01 -0.77
CA PRO A 21 -18.77 -3.64 -2.09
C PRO A 21 -18.04 -2.91 -3.22
N ARG A 22 -17.58 -1.66 -3.01
CA ARG A 22 -16.84 -0.85 -3.99
C ARG A 22 -15.35 -1.21 -4.04
N VAL A 23 -14.81 -1.91 -3.04
CA VAL A 23 -13.37 -2.22 -2.96
C VAL A 23 -13.04 -3.44 -3.82
N PHE A 24 -12.03 -3.41 -4.68
CA PHE A 24 -11.54 -4.64 -5.29
C PHE A 24 -10.02 -4.63 -5.37
N LEU A 25 -9.41 -5.81 -5.42
CA LEU A 25 -7.97 -5.95 -5.58
C LEU A 25 -7.66 -6.24 -7.06
N TYR A 26 -6.65 -5.56 -7.60
CA TYR A 26 -6.17 -5.79 -8.95
C TYR A 26 -4.64 -5.72 -9.01
N GLY A 27 -4.02 -6.69 -9.68
CA GLY A 27 -2.57 -6.79 -9.72
C GLY A 27 -2.07 -8.06 -10.40
N GLN A 28 -0.76 -8.20 -10.50
CA GLN A 28 -0.13 -9.35 -11.15
C GLN A 28 0.00 -10.50 -10.14
N ASP A 29 -0.49 -11.69 -10.49
CA ASP A 29 -0.43 -12.91 -9.67
C ASP A 29 -1.09 -12.79 -8.28
N ILE A 30 -2.03 -11.87 -8.09
CA ILE A 30 -2.68 -11.64 -6.79
C ILE A 30 -3.87 -12.55 -6.53
N SER A 31 -4.43 -13.18 -7.57
CA SER A 31 -5.62 -14.02 -7.45
C SER A 31 -5.26 -15.42 -6.95
N LYS A 32 -5.18 -16.42 -7.84
CA LYS A 32 -4.91 -17.82 -7.46
C LYS A 32 -3.54 -18.01 -6.80
N PHE A 33 -2.53 -17.27 -7.26
CA PHE A 33 -1.19 -17.36 -6.67
C PHE A 33 -1.09 -16.65 -5.31
N GLY A 34 -2.00 -15.72 -5.01
CA GLY A 34 -2.11 -15.03 -3.73
C GLY A 34 -1.04 -13.95 -3.50
N GLY A 35 -0.44 -13.44 -4.58
CA GLY A 35 0.60 -12.41 -4.57
C GLY A 35 2.01 -13.00 -4.42
N ALA A 36 3.01 -12.26 -4.92
CA ALA A 36 4.42 -12.61 -4.81
C ALA A 36 4.84 -12.86 -3.35
N PHE A 37 4.30 -12.06 -2.43
CA PHE A 37 4.63 -12.10 -1.00
C PHE A 37 3.58 -12.80 -0.13
N LYS A 38 2.52 -13.33 -0.75
CA LYS A 38 1.37 -13.94 -0.06
C LYS A 38 0.48 -12.95 0.70
N ALA A 39 0.53 -11.66 0.33
CA ALA A 39 -0.30 -10.59 0.89
C ALA A 39 -1.80 -10.71 0.52
N THR A 40 -2.16 -11.45 -0.52
CA THR A 40 -3.55 -11.67 -0.94
C THR A 40 -3.98 -13.13 -0.88
N LYS A 41 -3.21 -13.97 -0.18
CA LYS A 41 -3.44 -15.42 -0.12
C LYS A 41 -4.86 -15.76 0.35
N GLY A 42 -5.55 -16.56 -0.48
CA GLY A 42 -6.90 -17.07 -0.22
C GLY A 42 -8.03 -16.04 -0.42
N LEU A 43 -7.72 -14.78 -0.75
CA LEU A 43 -8.76 -13.75 -0.90
C LEU A 43 -9.60 -13.95 -2.16
N ALA A 44 -9.02 -14.48 -3.25
CA ALA A 44 -9.78 -14.75 -4.47
C ALA A 44 -10.85 -15.84 -4.30
N GLU A 45 -10.58 -16.83 -3.45
CA GLU A 45 -11.55 -17.87 -3.11
C GLU A 45 -12.65 -17.34 -2.19
N ALA A 46 -12.28 -16.49 -1.22
CA ALA A 46 -13.21 -15.88 -0.27
C ALA A 46 -14.09 -14.79 -0.91
N PHE A 47 -13.58 -14.08 -1.92
CA PHE A 47 -14.25 -12.97 -2.59
C PHE A 47 -14.21 -13.13 -4.13
N PRO A 48 -14.96 -14.10 -4.70
CA PRO A 48 -14.97 -14.34 -6.13
C PRO A 48 -15.34 -13.08 -6.92
N GLY A 49 -14.57 -12.79 -7.98
CA GLY A 49 -14.79 -11.62 -8.84
C GLY A 49 -14.30 -10.28 -8.27
N ARG A 50 -13.68 -10.27 -7.08
CA ARG A 50 -13.17 -9.04 -6.43
C ARG A 50 -11.66 -9.04 -6.18
N VAL A 51 -10.98 -10.13 -6.52
CA VAL A 51 -9.51 -10.24 -6.51
C VAL A 51 -9.07 -10.76 -7.88
N LEU A 52 -8.56 -9.86 -8.69
CA LEU A 52 -8.45 -10.03 -10.14
C LEU A 52 -6.99 -9.94 -10.59
N ASP A 53 -6.55 -10.90 -11.40
CA ASP A 53 -5.24 -10.83 -12.04
C ASP A 53 -5.27 -9.85 -13.22
N SER A 54 -4.21 -9.06 -13.34
CA SER A 54 -3.99 -8.13 -14.44
C SER A 54 -3.05 -8.71 -15.50
N PRO A 55 -3.06 -8.19 -16.73
CA PRO A 55 -1.91 -8.28 -17.62
C PRO A 55 -0.66 -7.64 -16.98
N ILE A 56 0.52 -7.96 -17.52
CA ILE A 56 1.79 -7.35 -17.11
C ILE A 56 1.93 -5.98 -17.79
N SER A 57 1.20 -4.98 -17.26
CA SER A 57 1.28 -3.58 -17.70
C SER A 57 0.82 -2.66 -16.58
N GLU A 58 1.76 -2.09 -15.84
CA GLU A 58 1.50 -1.26 -14.66
C GLU A 58 0.76 0.04 -15.04
N ASP A 59 1.07 0.62 -16.20
CA ASP A 59 0.36 1.77 -16.77
C ASP A 59 -1.12 1.45 -17.01
N ALA A 60 -1.41 0.33 -17.68
CA ALA A 60 -2.80 -0.09 -17.91
C ALA A 60 -3.52 -0.42 -16.59
N MET A 61 -2.81 -0.99 -15.61
CA MET A 61 -3.36 -1.28 -14.29
C MET A 61 -3.85 -0.02 -13.57
N ILE A 62 -3.00 1.02 -13.49
CA ILE A 62 -3.40 2.26 -12.83
C ILE A 62 -4.42 3.03 -13.67
N GLY A 63 -4.27 3.07 -15.00
CA GLY A 63 -5.25 3.74 -15.86
C GLY A 63 -6.67 3.18 -15.69
N MET A 64 -6.80 1.85 -15.63
CA MET A 64 -8.07 1.19 -15.33
C MET A 64 -8.56 1.52 -13.92
N ALA A 65 -7.68 1.48 -12.92
CA ALA A 65 -8.02 1.80 -11.53
C ALA A 65 -8.54 3.24 -11.37
N VAL A 66 -7.91 4.21 -12.03
CA VAL A 66 -8.35 5.62 -12.06
C VAL A 66 -9.75 5.71 -12.66
N GLY A 67 -10.00 5.06 -13.80
CA GLY A 67 -11.33 5.04 -14.41
C GLY A 67 -12.38 4.41 -13.49
N ALA A 68 -12.06 3.27 -12.86
CA ALA A 68 -12.96 2.61 -11.92
C ALA A 68 -13.25 3.49 -10.69
N ALA A 69 -12.24 4.20 -10.18
CA ALA A 69 -12.38 5.11 -9.04
C ALA A 69 -13.29 6.30 -9.37
N ILE A 70 -13.17 6.88 -10.57
CA ILE A 70 -14.06 7.93 -11.08
C ILE A 70 -15.51 7.44 -11.15
N GLU A 71 -15.71 6.18 -11.55
CA GLU A 71 -17.04 5.53 -11.58
C GLU A 71 -17.53 5.03 -10.21
N GLY A 72 -16.86 5.44 -9.12
CA GLY A 72 -17.31 5.22 -7.73
C GLY A 72 -16.77 3.95 -7.05
N MET A 73 -15.83 3.24 -7.68
CA MET A 73 -15.13 2.12 -7.04
C MET A 73 -13.98 2.59 -6.15
N ARG A 74 -13.43 1.70 -5.32
CA ARG A 74 -12.29 1.98 -4.43
C ARG A 74 -11.18 0.93 -4.61
N PRO A 75 -10.50 0.93 -5.77
CA PRO A 75 -9.52 -0.11 -6.08
C PRO A 75 -8.29 -0.07 -5.17
N ILE A 76 -7.81 -1.27 -4.82
CA ILE A 76 -6.50 -1.50 -4.22
C ILE A 76 -5.63 -2.18 -5.28
N ILE A 77 -4.64 -1.46 -5.77
CA ILE A 77 -3.73 -1.96 -6.81
C ILE A 77 -2.44 -2.44 -6.17
N GLU A 78 -2.04 -3.68 -6.44
CA GLU A 78 -0.73 -4.20 -6.02
C GLU A 78 0.26 -4.09 -7.18
N MET A 79 1.29 -3.26 -7.04
CA MET A 79 2.49 -3.39 -7.84
C MET A 79 3.30 -4.57 -7.29
N GLN A 80 3.84 -5.42 -8.16
CA GLN A 80 4.61 -6.57 -7.68
C GLN A 80 5.85 -6.13 -6.89
N PHE A 81 6.48 -5.04 -7.34
CA PHE A 81 7.58 -4.33 -6.66
C PHE A 81 7.42 -2.83 -6.85
N ALA A 82 7.85 -2.05 -5.87
CA ALA A 82 7.82 -0.58 -5.94
C ALA A 82 8.56 -0.06 -7.19
N ASP A 83 9.66 -0.72 -7.57
CA ASP A 83 10.48 -0.39 -8.73
C ASP A 83 9.66 -0.30 -10.04
N PHE A 84 8.66 -1.17 -10.22
CA PHE A 84 7.83 -1.23 -11.43
C PHE A 84 6.76 -0.15 -11.49
N SER A 85 6.50 0.54 -10.38
CA SER A 85 5.61 1.71 -10.38
C SER A 85 6.14 2.85 -11.28
N SER A 86 7.43 2.83 -11.62
CA SER A 86 8.02 3.71 -12.64
C SER A 86 7.34 3.62 -14.01
N ILE A 87 6.81 2.44 -14.38
CA ILE A 87 6.06 2.24 -15.62
C ILE A 87 4.70 2.92 -15.54
N ALA A 88 4.05 2.90 -14.38
CA ALA A 88 2.75 3.54 -14.14
C ALA A 88 2.85 5.02 -13.72
N PHE A 89 4.05 5.59 -13.73
CA PHE A 89 4.33 6.88 -13.08
C PHE A 89 3.40 7.98 -13.58
N ASN A 90 3.22 8.08 -14.91
CA ASN A 90 2.33 9.07 -15.53
C ASN A 90 0.87 8.92 -15.05
N GLN A 91 0.36 7.70 -14.89
CA GLN A 91 -1.01 7.50 -14.41
C GLN A 91 -1.17 7.88 -12.95
N ILE A 92 -0.16 7.59 -12.12
CA ILE A 92 -0.19 7.95 -10.70
C ILE A 92 -0.11 9.48 -10.55
N VAL A 93 0.89 10.12 -11.15
CA VAL A 93 1.16 11.55 -10.89
C VAL A 93 0.31 12.48 -11.74
N ASN A 94 0.14 12.22 -13.04
CA ASN A 94 -0.56 13.16 -13.92
C ASN A 94 -2.05 12.84 -14.03
N GLN A 95 -2.45 11.57 -13.94
CA GLN A 95 -3.87 11.21 -14.02
C GLN A 95 -4.51 11.21 -12.64
N ALA A 96 -4.10 10.33 -11.72
CA ALA A 96 -4.74 10.21 -10.41
C ALA A 96 -4.55 11.46 -9.53
N ALA A 97 -3.30 11.84 -9.25
CA ALA A 97 -2.99 12.90 -8.27
C ALA A 97 -3.59 14.26 -8.64
N THR A 98 -3.54 14.63 -9.92
CA THR A 98 -4.05 15.94 -10.37
C THR A 98 -5.52 15.93 -10.73
N HIS A 99 -6.20 14.77 -10.73
CA HIS A 99 -7.57 14.66 -11.25
C HIS A 99 -8.52 15.60 -10.55
N PHE A 100 -8.58 15.53 -9.21
CA PHE A 100 -9.47 16.37 -8.41
C PHE A 100 -9.21 17.85 -8.63
N TYR A 101 -7.94 18.26 -8.70
CA TYR A 101 -7.57 19.64 -8.98
C TYR A 101 -8.04 20.10 -10.38
N ARG A 102 -8.00 19.20 -11.38
CA ARG A 102 -8.39 19.49 -12.77
C ARG A 102 -9.91 19.47 -12.99
N THR A 103 -10.65 18.63 -12.27
CA THR A 103 -12.05 18.30 -12.61
C THR A 103 -13.03 18.45 -11.44
N GLY A 104 -12.57 18.54 -10.20
CA GLY A 104 -13.40 18.48 -8.99
C GLY A 104 -13.91 17.07 -8.66
N VAL A 105 -13.49 16.04 -9.40
CA VAL A 105 -13.89 14.64 -9.16
C VAL A 105 -12.80 13.92 -8.36
N PRO A 106 -13.12 13.27 -7.23
CA PRO A 106 -12.13 12.54 -6.44
C PRO A 106 -11.69 11.24 -7.12
N VAL A 107 -10.51 10.73 -6.74
CA VAL A 107 -9.96 9.47 -7.25
C VAL A 107 -9.56 8.60 -6.05
N PRO A 108 -10.54 7.92 -5.41
CA PRO A 108 -10.30 7.06 -4.25
C PRO A 108 -9.63 5.74 -4.67
N LEU A 109 -8.31 5.73 -4.81
CA LEU A 109 -7.52 4.53 -5.09
C LEU A 109 -6.34 4.39 -4.14
N THR A 110 -5.95 3.15 -3.84
CA THR A 110 -4.74 2.86 -3.06
C THR A 110 -3.79 1.99 -3.88
N VAL A 111 -2.56 2.47 -4.11
CA VAL A 111 -1.49 1.73 -4.79
C VAL A 111 -0.53 1.18 -3.73
N ARG A 112 -0.53 -0.14 -3.55
CA ARG A 112 0.41 -0.84 -2.67
C ARG A 112 1.72 -1.10 -3.40
N LEU A 113 2.82 -0.70 -2.76
CA LEU A 113 4.18 -0.78 -3.28
C LEU A 113 5.09 -1.56 -2.32
N PRO A 114 5.32 -2.87 -2.56
CA PRO A 114 6.40 -3.65 -1.94
C PRO A 114 7.77 -2.98 -2.18
N SER A 115 8.26 -2.26 -1.18
CA SER A 115 9.42 -1.35 -1.25
C SER A 115 10.63 -1.89 -0.48
N GLY A 116 11.80 -1.30 -0.72
CA GLY A 116 13.02 -1.55 0.04
C GLY A 116 13.72 -2.88 -0.26
N GLY A 117 15.02 -2.92 -0.02
CA GLY A 117 15.87 -4.06 -0.35
C GLY A 117 15.79 -5.21 0.65
N THR A 118 16.07 -6.41 0.16
CA THR A 118 16.50 -7.56 0.98
C THR A 118 17.78 -8.15 0.37
N PRO A 119 18.58 -8.94 1.12
CA PRO A 119 19.79 -9.54 0.57
C PRO A 119 19.52 -10.29 -0.74
N GLY A 120 20.25 -9.94 -1.80
CA GLY A 120 20.15 -10.58 -3.11
C GLY A 120 19.02 -10.08 -4.03
N SER A 121 18.24 -9.06 -3.63
CA SER A 121 17.13 -8.54 -4.45
C SER A 121 17.57 -7.74 -5.69
N GLY A 122 18.81 -7.25 -5.74
CA GLY A 122 19.31 -6.53 -6.91
C GLY A 122 18.63 -5.16 -7.14
N PRO A 123 18.93 -4.50 -8.28
CA PRO A 123 18.61 -3.08 -8.49
C PRO A 123 17.14 -2.78 -8.83
N PHE A 124 16.36 -3.79 -9.22
CA PHE A 124 14.97 -3.63 -9.66
C PHE A 124 13.96 -4.27 -8.70
N HIS A 125 14.41 -4.68 -7.52
CA HIS A 125 13.56 -5.20 -6.45
C HIS A 125 14.02 -4.65 -5.11
N SER A 126 14.52 -3.41 -5.06
CA SER A 126 15.07 -2.85 -3.82
C SER A 126 14.80 -1.37 -3.63
N GLN A 127 14.17 -0.72 -4.61
CA GLN A 127 13.98 0.72 -4.57
C GLN A 127 12.95 1.12 -3.51
N SER A 128 13.17 2.30 -2.96
CA SER A 128 12.26 3.00 -2.07
C SER A 128 11.77 4.23 -2.83
N MET A 129 10.51 4.22 -3.24
CA MET A 129 9.94 5.19 -4.18
C MET A 129 9.16 6.31 -3.49
N GLU A 130 9.01 6.25 -2.17
CA GLU A 130 8.21 7.19 -1.38
C GLU A 130 8.66 8.63 -1.54
N ALA A 131 9.98 8.89 -1.63
CA ALA A 131 10.49 10.24 -1.80
C ALA A 131 10.10 10.85 -3.16
N LEU A 132 10.07 10.03 -4.21
CA LEU A 132 9.63 10.46 -5.53
C LEU A 132 8.15 10.83 -5.47
N TYR A 133 7.29 9.95 -4.95
CA TYR A 133 5.84 10.20 -4.88
C TYR A 133 5.46 11.33 -3.93
N ALA A 134 6.16 11.48 -2.80
CA ALA A 134 5.92 12.56 -1.83
C ALA A 134 6.23 13.96 -2.38
N HIS A 135 6.97 14.05 -3.49
CA HIS A 135 7.26 15.32 -4.16
C HIS A 135 6.11 15.81 -5.05
N TYR A 136 5.14 14.96 -5.38
CA TYR A 136 4.02 15.31 -6.26
C TYR A 136 2.76 15.67 -5.45
N PRO A 137 2.19 16.87 -5.66
CA PRO A 137 0.93 17.26 -5.03
C PRO A 137 -0.24 16.35 -5.45
N GLY A 138 -1.21 16.18 -4.54
CA GLY A 138 -2.41 15.37 -4.79
C GLY A 138 -2.25 13.88 -4.49
N LEU A 139 -1.08 13.46 -3.98
CA LEU A 139 -0.86 12.12 -3.44
C LEU A 139 -0.74 12.16 -1.92
N VAL A 140 -1.31 11.14 -1.27
CA VAL A 140 -0.97 10.79 0.11
C VAL A 140 0.01 9.64 0.07
N VAL A 141 1.13 9.74 0.79
CA VAL A 141 2.14 8.67 0.87
C VAL A 141 2.26 8.18 2.30
N VAL A 142 2.13 6.85 2.49
CA VAL A 142 2.23 6.21 3.81
C VAL A 142 3.27 5.10 3.81
N THR A 143 4.02 4.98 4.91
CA THR A 143 5.16 4.06 5.05
C THR A 143 5.08 3.30 6.40
N PRO A 144 4.24 2.25 6.50
CA PRO A 144 3.93 1.61 7.79
C PRO A 144 5.16 0.94 8.40
N ALA A 145 5.38 1.14 9.70
CA ALA A 145 6.55 0.61 10.40
C ALA A 145 6.23 -0.55 11.36
N THR A 146 5.01 -0.63 11.87
CA THR A 146 4.56 -1.69 12.79
C THR A 146 3.48 -2.59 12.18
N VAL A 147 3.21 -3.74 12.80
CA VAL A 147 2.07 -4.61 12.40
C VAL A 147 0.73 -3.85 12.50
N SER A 148 0.60 -3.01 13.53
CA SER A 148 -0.59 -2.15 13.72
C SER A 148 -0.69 -1.09 12.64
N ASP A 149 0.42 -0.42 12.31
CA ASP A 149 0.43 0.56 11.21
C ASP A 149 0.05 -0.12 9.89
N ALA A 150 0.58 -1.32 9.62
CA ALA A 150 0.32 -2.05 8.38
C ALA A 150 -1.16 -2.41 8.19
N TYR A 151 -1.87 -2.67 9.29
CA TYR A 151 -3.31 -2.91 9.26
C TYR A 151 -4.07 -1.60 9.11
N HIS A 152 -3.91 -0.69 10.07
CA HIS A 152 -4.75 0.51 10.17
C HIS A 152 -4.47 1.53 9.06
N MET A 153 -3.21 1.74 8.69
CA MET A 153 -2.91 2.67 7.60
C MET A 153 -3.49 2.19 6.27
N LEU A 154 -3.60 0.89 6.03
CA LEU A 154 -4.24 0.39 4.80
C LEU A 154 -5.76 0.62 4.83
N LEU A 155 -6.41 0.39 5.98
CA LEU A 155 -7.83 0.71 6.15
C LEU A 155 -8.08 2.21 5.94
N ASP A 156 -7.27 3.05 6.58
CA ASP A 156 -7.38 4.51 6.49
C ASP A 156 -7.06 5.01 5.07
N SER A 157 -6.10 4.39 4.38
CA SER A 157 -5.76 4.72 2.98
C SER A 157 -6.95 4.51 2.05
N VAL A 158 -7.63 3.37 2.20
CA VAL A 158 -8.79 3.04 1.35
C VAL A 158 -10.01 3.87 1.74
N ALA A 159 -10.07 4.44 2.94
CA ALA A 159 -11.13 5.37 3.35
C ALA A 159 -10.96 6.80 2.83
N LEU A 160 -9.77 7.20 2.37
CA LEU A 160 -9.51 8.51 1.78
C LEU A 160 -10.06 8.63 0.36
N ASP A 161 -10.58 9.81 0.01
CA ASP A 161 -11.03 10.10 -1.36
C ASP A 161 -9.89 10.59 -2.29
N ASP A 162 -8.70 10.77 -1.72
CA ASP A 162 -7.46 11.09 -2.41
C ASP A 162 -6.71 9.81 -2.83
N PRO A 163 -5.93 9.82 -3.93
CA PRO A 163 -5.05 8.72 -4.27
C PRO A 163 -3.95 8.51 -3.22
N VAL A 164 -3.80 7.27 -2.75
CA VAL A 164 -2.81 6.90 -1.74
C VAL A 164 -1.75 5.96 -2.30
N VAL A 165 -0.49 6.27 -2.05
CA VAL A 165 0.65 5.38 -2.28
C VAL A 165 1.06 4.75 -0.95
N TYR A 166 0.86 3.45 -0.84
CA TYR A 166 1.10 2.66 0.36
C TYR A 166 2.40 1.86 0.22
N CYS A 167 3.49 2.35 0.80
CA CYS A 167 4.83 1.75 0.65
C CYS A 167 5.13 0.77 1.79
N GLU A 168 4.93 -0.52 1.53
CA GLU A 168 5.17 -1.62 2.46
C GLU A 168 6.58 -2.19 2.31
N HIS A 169 7.40 -2.13 3.36
CA HIS A 169 8.80 -2.54 3.25
C HIS A 169 8.96 -4.06 3.36
N LYS A 170 9.49 -4.68 2.30
CA LYS A 170 9.47 -6.14 2.14
C LYS A 170 10.26 -6.90 3.21
N PHE A 171 11.34 -6.31 3.70
CA PHE A 171 12.09 -6.87 4.84
C PHE A 171 11.20 -7.12 6.07
N LEU A 172 10.20 -6.27 6.31
CA LEU A 172 9.32 -6.37 7.47
C LEU A 172 8.29 -7.49 7.36
N TYR A 173 7.91 -7.92 6.15
CA TYR A 173 6.77 -8.84 5.93
C TYR A 173 6.75 -10.05 6.86
N ARG A 174 7.90 -10.74 6.99
CA ARG A 174 8.01 -11.98 7.79
C ARG A 174 8.91 -11.83 9.01
N TRP A 175 9.74 -10.79 9.04
CA TRP A 175 10.61 -10.49 10.17
C TRP A 175 9.81 -9.90 11.33
N LEU A 176 8.95 -8.93 11.05
CA LEU A 176 8.19 -8.24 12.09
C LEU A 176 6.94 -9.03 12.49
N LYS A 177 6.77 -9.21 13.81
CA LYS A 177 5.67 -9.97 14.41
C LYS A 177 5.11 -9.24 15.63
N SER A 178 3.82 -9.39 15.87
CA SER A 178 3.13 -8.86 17.04
C SER A 178 2.20 -9.93 17.63
N PRO A 179 1.96 -9.97 18.96
CA PRO A 179 0.96 -10.88 19.54
C PRO A 179 -0.48 -10.55 19.12
N ARG A 180 -0.72 -9.37 18.57
CA ARG A 180 -2.04 -8.88 18.12
C ARG A 180 -1.90 -7.92 16.94
N ILE A 181 -2.90 -7.91 16.06
CA ILE A 181 -2.94 -6.99 14.91
C ILE A 181 -3.18 -5.54 15.36
N ASN A 182 -4.12 -5.36 16.30
CA ASN A 182 -4.45 -4.05 16.86
C ASN A 182 -3.39 -3.62 17.88
N GLY A 183 -2.82 -2.45 17.65
CA GLY A 183 -1.96 -1.74 18.59
C GLY A 183 -2.40 -0.30 18.71
N ASP A 184 -1.45 0.58 19.00
CA ASP A 184 -1.70 2.00 18.94
C ASP A 184 -1.94 2.41 17.47
N GLN A 185 -3.08 3.04 17.19
CA GLN A 185 -3.38 3.66 15.89
C GLN A 185 -3.13 5.17 15.99
N LEU A 186 -2.57 5.75 14.93
CA LEU A 186 -2.50 7.19 14.75
C LEU A 186 -3.21 7.57 13.44
N PRO A 187 -3.89 8.73 13.38
CA PRO A 187 -4.43 9.24 12.12
C PRO A 187 -3.32 9.42 11.07
N ILE A 188 -3.66 9.25 9.78
CA ILE A 188 -2.77 9.61 8.68
C ILE A 188 -2.28 11.06 8.86
N GLY A 189 -0.98 11.29 8.63
CA GLY A 189 -0.32 12.58 8.83
C GLY A 189 0.16 12.84 10.27
N LYS A 190 0.02 11.89 11.20
CA LYS A 190 0.59 11.99 12.56
C LYS A 190 1.77 11.04 12.74
N ALA A 191 2.86 11.59 13.30
CA ALA A 191 4.04 10.82 13.67
C ALA A 191 3.96 10.34 15.13
N ARG A 192 4.66 9.24 15.42
CA ARG A 192 4.78 8.64 16.75
C ARG A 192 6.15 8.93 17.37
N ILE A 193 6.17 9.27 18.66
CA ILE A 193 7.40 9.17 19.46
C ILE A 193 7.55 7.72 19.91
N THR A 194 8.46 6.97 19.30
CA THR A 194 8.74 5.57 19.66
C THR A 194 9.60 5.45 20.91
N ARG A 195 10.54 6.38 21.11
CA ARG A 195 11.42 6.47 22.27
C ARG A 195 11.61 7.94 22.66
N PRO A 196 11.22 8.39 23.87
CA PRO A 196 11.47 9.76 24.31
C PRO A 196 12.97 10.00 24.53
N GLY A 197 13.43 11.23 24.29
CA GLY A 197 14.83 11.62 24.44
C GLY A 197 14.98 13.13 24.53
N LYS A 198 16.16 13.61 24.98
CA LYS A 198 16.43 15.04 25.20
C LYS A 198 17.72 15.57 24.57
N HIS A 199 18.56 14.71 24.00
CA HIS A 199 19.89 15.08 23.48
C HIS A 199 19.96 15.12 21.95
N ALA A 200 19.15 14.31 21.27
CA ALA A 200 19.07 14.25 19.81
C ALA A 200 17.68 13.76 19.39
N THR A 201 17.25 14.18 18.20
CA THR A 201 16.03 13.69 17.55
C THR A 201 16.42 12.82 16.36
N VAL A 202 15.94 11.58 16.35
CA VAL A 202 16.07 10.67 15.20
C VAL A 202 14.70 10.53 14.56
N VAL A 203 14.60 10.86 13.28
CA VAL A 203 13.38 10.71 12.49
C VAL A 203 13.60 9.57 11.51
N ALA A 204 12.75 8.55 11.60
CA ALA A 204 12.78 7.38 10.75
C ALA A 204 11.36 6.94 10.42
N TYR A 205 11.22 6.13 9.37
CA TYR A 205 9.98 5.52 8.95
C TYR A 205 10.23 4.11 8.44
N SER A 206 9.16 3.32 8.33
CA SER A 206 9.22 1.95 7.82
C SER A 206 10.31 1.10 8.51
N ALA A 207 11.12 0.34 7.75
CA ALA A 207 12.16 -0.53 8.30
C ALA A 207 13.21 0.22 9.13
N MET A 208 13.52 1.49 8.80
CA MET A 208 14.54 2.27 9.52
C MET A 208 14.12 2.64 10.94
N VAL A 209 12.83 2.54 11.29
CA VAL A 209 12.38 2.68 12.69
C VAL A 209 12.99 1.60 13.58
N HIS A 210 13.25 0.42 13.04
CA HIS A 210 13.79 -0.72 13.80
C HIS A 210 15.32 -0.69 13.92
N GLU A 211 15.98 0.09 13.07
CA GLU A 211 17.44 0.28 13.08
C GLU A 211 17.88 1.49 13.95
N ALA A 212 16.95 2.37 14.33
CA ALA A 212 17.18 3.66 15.03
C ALA A 212 17.04 3.61 16.58
#